data_AF-A0A377K4A0-F1
#
_entry.id   AF-A0A377K4A0-F1
#
_cell.length_a   1.000
_cell.length_b   1.000
_cell.length_c   1.000
_cell.angle_alpha   90.00
_cell.angle_beta   90.00
_cell.angle_gamma   90.00
#
_symmetry.space_group_name_H-M   'P 1'
#
loop_
_entity.id
_entity.type
_entity.pdbx_description
1 polymer ?
#
loop_
_entity_poly.entity_id
_entity_poly.type
_entity_poly.pdbx_seq_one_letter_code
_entity_poly.pdbx_strand_id
1 'polypeptide(L)'
;MNNTKKSLKVLFIGESWHIHMIHSKGYDSFTSSKYEEGATWLLQCLKNSQVDVTYMPAHTVQIAFPEDVAQLEQYDAIVISDIGSNTFLLQNDTFYQLRIKPNALETD
;
A
#
# COMPACT_ATOMS: atom_id res chain seq x y z
N MET A 1 5.99 -9.41 37.73
CA MET A 1 5.98 -10.13 36.44
C MET A 1 5.43 -9.16 35.39
N ASN A 2 6.31 -8.51 34.64
CA ASN A 2 5.88 -7.63 33.55
C ASN A 2 5.44 -8.50 32.38
N ASN A 3 4.14 -8.67 32.25
CA ASN A 3 3.55 -9.35 31.10
C ASN A 3 3.54 -8.35 29.93
N THR A 4 4.70 -8.13 29.30
CA THR A 4 4.80 -7.35 28.07
C THR A 4 4.12 -8.14 26.96
N LYS A 5 2.82 -7.89 26.78
CA LYS A 5 2.04 -8.44 25.68
C LYS A 5 2.73 -8.01 24.38
N LYS A 6 3.18 -8.98 23.57
CA LYS A 6 3.81 -8.71 22.25
C LYS A 6 2.84 -7.84 21.45
N SER A 7 3.31 -6.67 21.01
CA SER A 7 2.54 -5.81 20.09
C SER A 7 2.41 -6.52 18.75
N LEU A 8 1.18 -6.61 18.23
CA LEU A 8 0.92 -7.21 16.92
C LEU A 8 1.52 -6.30 15.85
N LYS A 9 2.38 -6.84 14.98
CA LYS A 9 2.97 -6.12 13.85
C LYS A 9 2.16 -6.37 12.58
N VAL A 10 1.64 -5.30 11.99
CA VAL A 10 0.79 -5.37 10.79
C VAL A 10 1.39 -4.52 9.67
N LEU A 11 1.52 -5.11 8.49
CA LEU A 11 1.75 -4.37 7.25
C LEU A 11 0.39 -4.08 6.59
N PHE A 12 0.01 -2.81 6.52
CA PHE A 12 -1.23 -2.37 5.90
C PHE A 12 -0.93 -1.77 4.52
N ILE A 13 -1.45 -2.38 3.46
CA ILE A 13 -1.15 -2.05 2.07
C ILE A 13 -2.41 -1.55 1.35
N GLY A 14 -2.29 -0.42 0.65
CA GLY A 14 -3.34 0.14 -0.20
C GLY A 14 -3.98 1.40 0.36
N GLU A 15 -5.30 1.58 0.17
CA GLU A 15 -6.08 2.73 0.66
C GLU A 15 -5.47 4.12 0.33
N SER A 16 -4.87 4.23 -0.85
CA SER A 16 -4.30 5.48 -1.35
C SER A 16 -4.57 5.65 -2.83
N TRP A 17 -4.92 6.84 -3.27
CA TRP A 17 -5.20 7.11 -4.68
C TRP A 17 -4.84 8.54 -5.08
N HIS A 18 -4.65 8.73 -6.38
CA HIS A 18 -4.45 10.03 -6.98
C HIS A 18 -5.57 10.29 -8.00
N ILE A 19 -6.34 11.34 -7.76
CA ILE A 19 -7.43 11.78 -8.62
C ILE A 19 -6.88 12.84 -9.56
N HIS A 20 -7.08 12.66 -10.87
CA HIS A 20 -6.91 13.72 -11.85
C HIS A 20 -8.28 14.07 -12.43
N MET A 21 -8.73 15.29 -12.18
CA MET A 21 -10.02 15.80 -12.64
C MET A 21 -9.82 16.77 -13.79
N ILE A 22 -10.61 16.59 -14.85
CA ILE A 22 -10.72 17.52 -15.96
C ILE A 22 -12.06 18.24 -15.84
N HIS A 23 -12.02 19.54 -15.55
CA HIS A 23 -13.22 20.38 -15.41
C HIS A 23 -13.49 21.06 -16.75
N SER A 24 -14.57 20.69 -17.42
CA SER A 24 -14.97 21.26 -18.71
C SER A 24 -16.13 22.25 -18.51
N LYS A 25 -15.97 23.49 -18.97
CA LYS A 25 -16.97 24.57 -18.82
C LYS A 25 -17.06 25.37 -20.12
N GLY A 26 -18.05 25.05 -20.96
CA GLY A 26 -18.18 25.67 -22.28
C GLY A 26 -16.99 25.28 -23.17
N TYR A 27 -16.27 26.28 -23.68
CA TYR A 27 -15.06 26.07 -24.49
C TYR A 27 -13.84 25.66 -23.65
N ASP A 28 -13.81 26.05 -22.37
CA ASP A 28 -12.61 25.96 -21.56
C ASP A 28 -12.51 24.63 -20.79
N SER A 29 -11.27 24.20 -20.57
CA SER A 29 -10.94 23.13 -19.62
C SER A 29 -9.84 23.57 -18.67
N PHE A 30 -9.96 23.18 -17.40
CA PHE A 30 -8.86 23.26 -16.45
C PHE A 30 -8.78 21.97 -15.65
N THR A 31 -7.61 21.68 -15.09
CA THR A 31 -7.37 20.43 -14.36
C THR A 31 -7.10 20.69 -12.89
N SER A 32 -7.43 19.70 -12.08
CA SER A 32 -7.04 19.65 -10.68
C SER A 32 -6.61 18.22 -10.35
N SER A 33 -5.52 18.08 -9.61
CA SER A 33 -5.02 16.80 -9.14
C SER A 33 -5.03 16.76 -7.62
N LYS A 34 -5.42 15.63 -7.02
CA LYS A 34 -5.48 15.46 -5.56
C LYS A 34 -5.04 14.05 -5.17
N TYR A 35 -4.19 13.97 -4.15
CA TYR A 35 -3.85 12.71 -3.48
C TYR A 35 -4.69 12.56 -2.21
N GLU A 36 -5.16 11.34 -1.95
CA GLU A 36 -5.95 11.02 -0.75
C GLU A 36 -5.57 9.65 -0.18
N GLU A 37 -5.79 9.50 1.12
CA GLU A 37 -5.60 8.25 1.87
C GLU A 37 -6.88 7.90 2.64
N GLY A 38 -7.45 6.73 2.36
CA GLY A 38 -8.72 6.26 2.93
C GLY A 38 -8.59 5.65 4.32
N ALA A 39 -7.41 5.10 4.66
CA ALA A 39 -7.23 4.33 5.88
C ALA A 39 -6.96 5.16 7.15
N THR A 40 -6.85 6.49 7.06
CA THR A 40 -6.40 7.36 8.17
C THR A 40 -7.09 7.04 9.51
N TRP A 41 -8.42 6.94 9.50
CA TRP A 41 -9.20 6.63 10.70
C TRP A 41 -8.92 5.21 11.24
N LEU A 42 -8.92 4.21 10.36
CA LEU A 42 -8.66 2.82 10.72
C LEU A 42 -7.26 2.63 11.29
N LEU A 43 -6.24 3.22 10.65
CA LEU A 43 -4.85 3.19 11.13
C LEU A 43 -4.73 3.82 12.52
N GLN A 44 -5.46 4.91 12.78
CA GLN A 44 -5.49 5.53 14.10
C GLN A 44 -6.13 4.61 15.15
N CYS A 45 -7.24 3.94 14.83
CA CYS A 45 -7.88 2.97 15.71
C CYS A 45 -6.95 1.78 16.04
N LEU A 46 -6.22 1.26 15.05
CA LEU A 46 -5.25 0.18 15.24
C LEU A 46 -4.09 0.61 16.16
N LYS A 47 -3.52 1.80 15.90
CA LYS A 47 -2.45 2.37 16.75
C LYS A 47 -2.93 2.61 18.19
N ASN A 48 -4.14 3.14 18.37
CA ASN A 48 -4.75 3.33 19.69
C ASN A 48 -5.01 2.00 20.42
N SER A 49 -5.14 0.91 19.66
CA SER A 49 -5.30 -0.46 20.18
C SER A 49 -3.97 -1.19 20.41
N GLN A 50 -2.84 -0.47 20.37
CA GLN A 50 -1.49 -1.02 20.56
C GLN A 50 -1.09 -2.04 19.49
N VAL A 51 -1.53 -1.82 18.24
CA VAL A 51 -1.02 -2.53 17.06
C VAL A 51 0.10 -1.69 16.44
N ASP A 52 1.24 -2.32 16.16
CA ASP A 52 2.35 -1.70 15.44
C ASP A 52 2.08 -1.80 13.93
N VAL A 53 1.58 -0.71 13.35
CA VAL A 53 1.17 -0.67 11.93
C VAL A 53 2.21 0.03 11.07
N THR A 54 2.76 -0.70 10.11
CA THR A 54 3.47 -0.13 8.97
C THR A 54 2.48 0.10 7.83
N TYR A 55 2.36 1.34 7.36
CA TYR A 55 1.47 1.68 6.25
C TYR A 55 2.25 1.79 4.94
N MET A 56 1.77 1.12 3.90
CA MET A 56 2.35 1.11 2.55
C MET A 56 1.28 1.53 1.53
N PRO A 57 1.29 2.81 1.09
CA PRO A 57 0.42 3.27 0.02
C PRO A 57 0.62 2.47 -1.27
N ALA A 58 -0.39 2.43 -2.14
CA ALA A 58 -0.36 1.70 -3.42
C ALA A 58 0.82 2.10 -4.32
N HIS A 59 1.16 3.40 -4.38
CA HIS A 59 2.30 3.87 -5.18
C HIS A 59 3.66 3.43 -4.61
N THR A 60 3.73 3.11 -3.31
CA THR A 60 4.95 2.57 -2.68
C THR A 60 5.17 1.11 -3.05
N VAL A 61 4.11 0.31 -3.21
CA VAL A 61 4.18 -1.08 -3.71
C VAL A 61 4.86 -1.13 -5.08
N GLN A 62 4.59 -0.16 -5.96
CA GLN A 62 5.17 -0.13 -7.31
C GLN A 62 6.68 0.08 -7.34
N ILE A 63 7.27 0.57 -6.25
CA ILE A 63 8.67 1.01 -6.18
C ILE A 63 9.48 0.14 -5.21
N ALA A 64 8.88 -0.23 -4.08
CA ALA A 64 9.59 -0.77 -2.92
C ALA A 64 8.83 -1.91 -2.22
N PHE A 65 7.98 -2.65 -2.95
CA PHE A 65 7.42 -3.87 -2.40
C PHE A 65 8.55 -4.87 -2.07
N PRO A 66 8.54 -5.51 -0.89
CA PRO A 66 9.56 -6.47 -0.49
C PRO A 66 9.73 -7.60 -1.52
N GLU A 67 10.98 -7.89 -1.88
CA GLU A 67 11.30 -8.95 -2.85
C GLU A 67 11.63 -10.29 -2.18
N ASP A 68 11.95 -10.24 -0.88
CA ASP A 68 12.28 -11.43 -0.08
C ASP A 68 11.16 -11.70 0.93
N VAL A 69 10.68 -12.94 0.96
CA VAL A 69 9.67 -13.41 1.91
C VAL A 69 10.10 -13.17 3.36
N ALA A 70 11.39 -13.27 3.68
CA ALA A 70 11.90 -12.99 5.03
C ALA A 70 11.59 -11.55 5.50
N GLN A 71 11.48 -10.59 4.57
CA GLN A 71 11.07 -9.22 4.89
C GLN A 71 9.58 -9.09 5.20
N LEU A 72 8.75 -10.03 4.72
CA LEU A 72 7.31 -10.08 5.02
C LEU A 72 7.04 -10.88 6.30
N GLU A 73 7.83 -11.93 6.58
CA GLU A 73 7.70 -12.79 7.76
C GLU A 73 7.89 -12.06 9.11
N GLN A 74 8.45 -10.84 9.10
CA GLN A 74 8.54 -10.02 10.30
C GLN A 74 7.16 -9.50 10.79
N TYR A 75 6.15 -9.49 9.92
CA TYR A 75 4.81 -9.04 10.23
C TYR A 75 3.93 -10.22 10.66
N ASP A 76 3.15 -10.03 11.72
CA ASP A 76 2.21 -11.04 12.19
C ASP A 76 0.96 -11.12 11.28
N ALA A 77 0.66 -10.06 10.52
CA ALA A 77 -0.38 -10.04 9.49
C ALA A 77 -0.10 -9.01 8.38
N ILE A 78 -0.60 -9.30 7.18
CA ILE A 78 -0.63 -8.37 6.04
C ILE A 78 -2.09 -8.07 5.71
N VAL A 79 -2.44 -6.79 5.61
CA VAL A 79 -3.77 -6.32 5.21
C VAL A 79 -3.66 -5.69 3.83
N ILE A 80 -4.52 -6.13 2.91
CA ILE A 80 -4.62 -5.60 1.55
C ILE A 80 -6.03 -4.99 1.41
N SER A 81 -6.11 -3.67 1.20
CA SER A 81 -7.39 -2.96 1.07
C SER A 81 -7.33 -1.93 -0.06
N ASP A 82 -8.37 -1.90 -0.89
CA ASP A 82 -8.54 -1.00 -2.04
C ASP A 82 -7.28 -0.86 -2.93
N ILE A 83 -6.72 -2.00 -3.33
CA ILE A 83 -5.56 -2.09 -4.22
C ILE A 83 -5.66 -3.37 -5.06
N GLY A 84 -5.48 -3.24 -6.38
CA GLY A 84 -5.60 -4.35 -7.33
C GLY A 84 -4.32 -5.17 -7.46
N SER A 85 -4.46 -6.44 -7.88
CA SER A 85 -3.33 -7.36 -8.12
C SER A 85 -2.29 -6.81 -9.11
N ASN A 86 -2.72 -6.05 -10.11
CA ASN A 86 -1.83 -5.42 -11.09
C ASN A 86 -0.74 -4.55 -10.45
N THR A 87 -1.04 -3.86 -9.33
CA THR A 87 -0.04 -3.03 -8.64
C THR A 87 1.12 -3.87 -8.09
N PHE A 88 0.84 -5.12 -7.68
CA PHE A 88 1.85 -6.07 -7.18
C PHE A 88 2.61 -6.76 -8.32
N LEU A 89 1.92 -7.15 -9.39
CA LEU A 89 2.47 -7.93 -10.50
C LEU A 89 3.20 -7.08 -11.54
N LEU A 90 2.78 -5.82 -11.71
CA LEU A 90 3.27 -4.89 -12.74
C LEU A 90 3.96 -3.68 -12.09
N GLN A 91 4.88 -3.94 -11.14
CA GLN A 91 5.71 -2.91 -10.53
C GLN A 91 6.53 -2.15 -11.59
N ASN A 92 7.04 -0.97 -11.24
CA ASN A 92 7.71 -0.08 -12.20
C ASN A 92 8.90 -0.76 -12.90
N ASP A 93 9.66 -1.56 -12.16
CA ASP A 93 10.78 -2.33 -12.68
C ASP A 93 10.33 -3.37 -13.72
N THR A 94 9.20 -4.05 -13.48
CA THR A 94 8.63 -5.02 -14.42
C THR A 94 8.04 -4.33 -15.65
N PHE A 95 7.16 -3.35 -15.45
CA PHE A 95 6.36 -2.78 -16.54
C PHE A 95 7.11 -1.75 -17.39
N TYR A 96 7.87 -0.85 -16.77
CA TYR A 96 8.56 0.23 -17.49
C TYR A 96 10.03 -0.09 -17.80
N GLN A 97 10.68 -0.89 -16.95
CA GLN A 97 12.11 -1.21 -17.10
C GLN A 97 12.36 -2.63 -17.62
N LEU A 98 11.29 -3.42 -17.85
CA LEU A 98 11.35 -4.78 -18.39
C LEU A 98 12.25 -5.72 -17.59
N ARG A 99 12.39 -5.49 -16.29
CA ARG A 99 13.15 -6.35 -15.39
C ARG A 99 12.28 -7.51 -14.92
N ILE A 100 12.88 -8.69 -14.84
CA ILE A 100 12.23 -9.85 -14.24
C ILE A 100 12.31 -9.69 -12.72
N LYS A 101 11.16 -9.65 -12.06
CA LYS A 101 11.02 -9.66 -10.61
C LYS A 101 10.32 -10.94 -10.15
N PRO A 102 10.56 -11.39 -8.90
CA PRO A 102 9.75 -12.43 -8.29
C PRO A 102 8.26 -12.07 -8.34
N ASN A 103 7.40 -13.09 -8.48
CA ASN A 103 5.96 -12.88 -8.46
C ASN A 103 5.52 -12.54 -7.03
N ALA A 104 5.11 -11.29 -6.82
CA ALA A 104 4.72 -10.77 -5.50
C ALA A 104 3.49 -11.45 -4.86
N LEU A 105 2.72 -12.23 -5.62
CA LEU A 105 1.49 -12.90 -5.16
C LEU A 105 1.56 -14.43 -5.31
N GLU A 106 2.71 -15.00 -5.67
CA GLU A 106 2.89 -16.44 -5.75
C GLU A 106 3.02 -17.04 -4.35
N THR A 107 2.42 -18.22 -4.16
CA THR A 107 2.58 -19.03 -2.96
C THR A 107 3.34 -20.28 -3.34
N ASP A 108 4.44 -20.58 -2.65
CA ASP A 108 5.18 -21.85 -2.77
C ASP A 108 4.30 -23.07 -2.47
#